data_AF-A0A495XNF8-F1
#
_entry.id   AF-A0A495XNF8-F1
#
_cell.length_a   1.000
_cell.length_b   1.000
_cell.length_c   1.000
_cell.angle_alpha   90.00
_cell.angle_beta   90.00
_cell.angle_gamma   90.00
#
_symmetry.space_group_name_H-M   'P 1'
#
loop_
_entity.id
_entity.type
_entity.pdbx_description
1 polymer ?
#
loop_
_entity_poly.entity_id
_entity_poly.type
_entity_poly.pdbx_seq_one_letter_code
_entity_poly.pdbx_strand_id
1 'polypeptide(L)'
;MTDPIRDLLLDPERLKALGAQLKRHHAELRAELVALRTDPGRDLMSHCLTFCGHLREHHTNEDRAFGAFEAQFPALVPVIARLRDEHRAIAGTIAEIERTGVTDGLLERLDAHFAYEEQHLASW
;
A
#
# COMPACT_ATOMS: atom_id res chain seq x y z
N MET A 1 -2.81 -25.75 -15.15
CA MET A 1 -2.05 -24.49 -15.30
C MET A 1 -1.83 -23.98 -13.89
N THR A 2 -0.58 -23.93 -13.43
CA THR A 2 -0.25 -23.44 -12.08
C THR A 2 -0.46 -21.94 -12.01
N ASP A 3 -0.98 -21.46 -10.89
CA ASP A 3 -1.16 -20.03 -10.62
C ASP A 3 0.21 -19.45 -10.20
N PRO A 4 0.81 -18.52 -10.98
CA PRO A 4 2.14 -18.01 -10.71
C PRO A 4 2.22 -17.25 -9.38
N ILE A 5 1.12 -16.67 -8.89
CA ILE A 5 1.09 -16.02 -7.57
C ILE A 5 1.16 -17.11 -6.49
N ARG A 6 0.43 -18.22 -6.67
CA ARG A 6 0.48 -19.35 -5.75
C ARG A 6 1.88 -19.96 -5.66
N ASP A 7 2.55 -20.18 -6.79
CA ASP A 7 3.91 -20.72 -6.81
C ASP A 7 4.90 -19.79 -6.10
N LEU A 8 4.73 -18.47 -6.24
CA LEU A 8 5.51 -17.48 -5.50
C LEU A 8 5.30 -17.57 -3.99
N LEU A 9 4.05 -17.74 -3.53
CA LEU A 9 3.72 -17.80 -2.09
C LEU A 9 4.16 -19.12 -1.42
N LEU A 10 4.40 -20.18 -2.19
CA LEU A 10 4.86 -21.48 -1.69
C LEU A 10 6.39 -21.57 -1.55
N ASP A 11 7.14 -20.68 -2.22
CA ASP A 11 8.60 -20.61 -2.14
C ASP A 11 9.01 -19.62 -1.02
N PRO A 12 9.63 -20.09 0.09
CA PRO A 12 9.96 -19.24 1.22
C PRO A 12 10.90 -18.07 0.87
N GLU A 13 11.86 -18.29 -0.02
CA GLU A 13 12.80 -17.24 -0.43
C GLU A 13 12.10 -16.18 -1.28
N ARG A 14 11.17 -16.59 -2.14
CA ARG A 14 10.34 -15.65 -2.91
C ARG A 14 9.36 -14.89 -2.03
N LEU A 15 8.71 -15.55 -1.08
CA LEU A 15 7.79 -14.93 -0.12
C LEU A 15 8.53 -13.89 0.76
N LYS A 16 9.74 -14.21 1.19
CA LYS A 16 10.62 -13.26 1.90
C LYS A 16 11.04 -12.09 1.01
N ALA A 17 11.41 -12.36 -0.25
CA ALA A 17 11.74 -11.32 -1.21
C ALA A 17 10.56 -10.37 -1.48
N LEU A 18 9.34 -10.91 -1.55
CA LEU A 18 8.10 -10.13 -1.68
C LEU A 18 7.89 -9.23 -0.46
N GLY A 19 8.00 -9.76 0.75
CA GLY A 19 7.90 -8.95 1.98
C GLY A 19 8.97 -7.84 2.06
N ALA A 20 10.19 -8.14 1.61
CA ALA A 20 11.25 -7.14 1.51
C ALA A 20 10.95 -6.07 0.44
N GLN A 21 10.32 -6.45 -0.68
CA GLN A 21 9.90 -5.51 -1.72
C GLN A 21 8.79 -4.58 -1.21
N LEU A 22 7.79 -5.12 -0.52
CA LEU A 22 6.71 -4.36 0.12
C LEU A 22 7.29 -3.27 1.03
N LYS A 23 8.17 -3.64 1.96
CA LYS A 23 8.84 -2.70 2.87
C LYS A 23 9.62 -1.60 2.15
N ARG A 24 10.28 -1.93 1.03
CA ARG A 24 11.00 -0.92 0.23
C ARG A 24 10.04 0.07 -0.43
N HIS A 25 8.98 -0.42 -1.06
CA HIS A 25 7.96 0.44 -1.67
C HIS A 25 7.29 1.35 -0.63
N HIS A 26 6.97 0.84 0.57
CA HIS A 26 6.45 1.67 1.65
C HIS A 26 7.44 2.74 2.12
N ALA A 27 8.74 2.40 2.22
CA ALA A 27 9.75 3.37 2.59
C ALA A 27 9.87 4.50 1.55
N GLU A 28 9.78 4.17 0.26
CA GLU A 28 9.75 5.14 -0.85
C GLU A 28 8.52 6.04 -0.79
N LEU A 29 7.32 5.47 -0.59
CA LEU A 29 6.07 6.23 -0.44
C LEU A 29 6.11 7.15 0.78
N ARG A 30 6.64 6.68 1.92
CA ARG A 30 6.84 7.53 3.11
C ARG A 30 7.78 8.70 2.82
N ALA A 31 8.87 8.45 2.10
CA ALA A 31 9.83 9.49 1.74
C ALA A 31 9.22 10.54 0.80
N GLU A 32 8.47 10.11 -0.22
CA GLU A 32 7.74 11.00 -1.13
C GLU A 32 6.73 11.87 -0.37
N LEU A 33 5.98 11.27 0.57
CA LEU A 33 5.00 11.99 1.38
C LEU A 33 5.64 13.00 2.35
N VAL A 34 6.80 12.69 2.92
CA VAL A 34 7.58 13.66 3.71
C VAL A 34 8.04 14.83 2.84
N ALA A 35 8.56 14.55 1.63
CA ALA A 35 9.02 15.59 0.71
C ALA A 35 7.89 16.56 0.33
N LEU A 36 6.67 16.06 0.05
CA LEU A 36 5.49 16.88 -0.22
C LEU A 36 5.18 17.89 0.89
N ARG A 37 5.46 17.54 2.14
CA ARG A 37 5.18 18.40 3.30
C ARG A 37 6.27 19.42 3.59
N THR A 38 7.53 19.04 3.41
CA THR A 38 8.67 19.86 3.84
C THR A 38 9.18 20.79 2.76
N ASP A 39 8.98 20.44 1.49
CA ASP A 39 9.36 21.27 0.34
C ASP A 39 8.28 21.20 -0.75
N PRO A 40 7.17 21.94 -0.58
CA PRO A 40 6.06 21.87 -1.52
C PRO A 40 6.42 22.38 -2.94
N GLY A 41 7.58 23.04 -3.12
CA GLY A 41 7.98 23.60 -4.41
C GLY A 41 6.95 24.55 -5.01
N ARG A 42 7.08 24.86 -6.31
CA ARG A 42 6.06 25.63 -7.06
C ARG A 42 4.91 24.78 -7.58
N ASP A 43 4.99 23.45 -7.46
CA ASP A 43 4.08 22.50 -8.11
C ASP A 43 3.54 21.41 -7.15
N LEU A 44 3.27 21.81 -5.90
CA LEU A 44 2.75 20.93 -4.84
C LEU A 44 1.55 20.10 -5.30
N MET A 45 0.61 20.71 -6.04
CA MET A 45 -0.59 20.02 -6.47
C MET A 45 -0.27 18.87 -7.44
N SER A 46 0.59 19.10 -8.43
CA SER A 46 1.02 18.06 -9.38
C SER A 46 1.77 16.94 -8.68
N HIS A 47 2.66 17.27 -7.73
CA HIS A 47 3.35 16.25 -6.94
C HIS A 47 2.37 15.45 -6.06
N CYS A 48 1.40 16.10 -5.41
CA CYS A 48 0.36 15.41 -4.64
C CYS A 48 -0.48 14.46 -5.51
N LEU A 49 -0.85 14.88 -6.73
CA LEU A 49 -1.61 14.04 -7.65
C LEU A 49 -0.77 12.86 -8.19
N THR A 50 0.52 13.07 -8.41
CA THR A 50 1.46 12.01 -8.80
C THR A 50 1.58 10.96 -7.69
N PHE A 51 1.80 11.39 -6.46
CA PHE A 51 1.81 10.53 -5.28
C PHE A 51 0.49 9.75 -5.12
N CYS A 52 -0.65 10.42 -5.28
CA CYS A 52 -1.97 9.78 -5.26
C CYS A 52 -2.11 8.68 -6.33
N GLY A 53 -1.55 8.89 -7.51
CA GLY A 53 -1.48 7.89 -8.59
C GLY A 53 -0.64 6.68 -8.20
N HIS A 54 0.58 6.89 -7.70
CA HIS A 54 1.48 5.82 -7.24
C HIS A 54 0.85 4.98 -6.13
N LEU A 55 0.26 5.64 -5.14
CA LEU A 55 -0.40 5.00 -4.01
C LEU A 55 -1.60 4.15 -4.46
N ARG A 56 -2.39 4.64 -5.43
CA ARG A 56 -3.51 3.89 -6.00
C ARG A 56 -3.04 2.63 -6.73
N GLU A 57 -1.96 2.72 -7.50
CA GLU A 57 -1.40 1.58 -8.21
C GLU A 57 -0.88 0.52 -7.23
N HIS A 58 -0.16 0.94 -6.21
CA HIS A 58 0.33 0.08 -5.13
C HIS A 58 -0.80 -0.72 -4.47
N HIS A 59 -1.83 -0.06 -3.92
CA HIS A 59 -2.95 -0.76 -3.28
C HIS A 59 -3.76 -1.61 -4.27
N THR A 60 -3.87 -1.20 -5.54
CA THR A 60 -4.55 -2.00 -6.57
C THR A 60 -3.81 -3.31 -6.82
N ASN A 61 -2.48 -3.28 -6.83
CA ASN A 61 -1.66 -4.47 -7.02
C ASN A 61 -1.75 -5.42 -5.83
N GLU A 62 -1.84 -4.90 -4.61
CA GLU A 62 -2.06 -5.69 -3.39
C GLU A 62 -3.44 -6.34 -3.35
N ASP A 63 -4.49 -5.57 -3.64
CA ASP A 63 -5.87 -6.09 -3.70
C ASP A 63 -6.00 -7.26 -4.67
N ARG A 64 -5.27 -7.22 -5.80
CA ARG A 64 -5.19 -8.31 -6.78
C ARG A 64 -4.49 -9.55 -6.20
N ALA A 65 -3.48 -9.38 -5.35
CA ALA A 65 -2.72 -10.48 -4.74
C ALA A 65 -3.41 -11.08 -3.51
N PHE A 66 -4.21 -10.29 -2.77
CA PHE A 66 -4.81 -10.69 -1.50
C PHE A 66 -5.62 -11.99 -1.56
N GLY A 67 -6.34 -12.26 -2.66
CA GLY A 67 -7.08 -13.52 -2.80
C GLY A 67 -6.19 -14.76 -2.74
N ALA A 68 -4.97 -14.68 -3.28
CA ALA A 68 -4.01 -15.77 -3.22
C ALA A 68 -3.43 -15.94 -1.80
N PHE A 69 -3.18 -14.83 -1.10
CA PHE A 69 -2.76 -14.87 0.31
C PHE A 69 -3.85 -15.47 1.21
N GLU A 70 -5.12 -15.12 1.03
CA GLU A 70 -6.23 -15.69 1.79
C GLU A 70 -6.36 -17.19 1.56
N ALA A 71 -6.17 -17.65 0.32
CA ALA A 71 -6.22 -19.06 -0.03
C ALA A 71 -5.03 -19.85 0.56
N GLN A 72 -3.84 -19.27 0.55
CA GLN A 72 -2.61 -19.93 1.00
C GLN A 72 -2.42 -19.85 2.53
N PHE A 73 -2.87 -18.75 3.15
CA PHE A 73 -2.72 -18.47 4.57
C PHE A 73 -4.07 -18.03 5.17
N PRO A 74 -4.98 -18.98 5.49
CA PRO A 74 -6.31 -18.64 6.01
C PRO A 74 -6.31 -17.80 7.30
N ALA A 75 -5.23 -17.85 8.08
CA ALA A 75 -5.05 -17.02 9.27
C ALA A 75 -4.93 -15.51 8.95
N LEU A 76 -4.58 -15.14 7.71
CA LEU A 76 -4.49 -13.75 7.26
C LEU A 76 -5.83 -13.16 6.80
N VAL A 77 -6.89 -13.96 6.64
CA VAL A 77 -8.22 -13.46 6.23
C VAL A 77 -8.69 -12.24 7.04
N PRO A 78 -8.66 -12.23 8.39
CA PRO A 78 -9.06 -11.03 9.14
C PRO A 78 -8.12 -9.83 8.95
N VAL A 79 -6.82 -10.06 8.73
CA VAL A 79 -5.84 -8.99 8.43
C VAL A 79 -6.16 -8.37 7.08
N ILE A 80 -6.33 -9.19 6.05
CA ILE A 80 -6.61 -8.77 4.67
C ILE A 80 -7.97 -8.07 4.57
N ALA A 81 -8.98 -8.53 5.31
CA ALA A 81 -10.26 -7.84 5.40
C ALA A 81 -10.09 -6.40 5.91
N ARG A 82 -9.31 -6.21 6.97
CA ARG A 82 -8.97 -4.87 7.48
C ARG A 82 -8.19 -4.04 6.46
N LEU A 83 -7.19 -4.61 5.80
CA LEU A 83 -6.40 -3.89 4.78
C LEU A 83 -7.28 -3.41 3.63
N ARG A 84 -8.22 -4.24 3.14
CA ARG A 84 -9.19 -3.83 2.12
C ARG A 84 -10.09 -2.68 2.59
N ASP A 85 -10.51 -2.68 3.86
CA ASP A 85 -11.30 -1.57 4.41
C ASP A 85 -10.47 -0.28 4.48
N GLU A 86 -9.20 -0.38 4.88
CA GLU A 86 -8.25 0.74 4.88
C GLU A 86 -7.97 1.26 3.46
N HIS A 87 -7.76 0.38 2.47
CA HIS A 87 -7.58 0.73 1.07
C HIS A 87 -8.78 1.51 0.52
N ARG A 88 -10.02 1.09 0.81
CA ARG A 88 -11.23 1.80 0.38
C ARG A 88 -11.33 3.19 1.01
N ALA A 89 -10.99 3.31 2.30
CA ALA A 89 -10.99 4.60 2.98
C ALA A 89 -9.95 5.55 2.36
N ILE A 90 -8.73 5.05 2.11
CA ILE A 90 -7.65 5.82 1.48
C ILE A 90 -8.04 6.22 0.05
N ALA A 91 -8.63 5.32 -0.73
CA ALA A 91 -9.11 5.62 -2.08
C ALA A 91 -10.17 6.74 -2.08
N GLY A 92 -11.02 6.81 -1.06
CA GLY A 92 -11.96 7.91 -0.83
C GLY A 92 -11.26 9.23 -0.56
N THR A 93 -10.25 9.24 0.31
CA THR A 93 -9.42 10.43 0.59
C THR A 93 -8.68 10.90 -0.65
N ILE A 94 -8.12 9.99 -1.45
CA ILE A 94 -7.47 10.35 -2.72
C ILE A 94 -8.46 11.02 -3.68
N ALA A 95 -9.67 10.47 -3.83
CA ALA A 95 -10.69 11.07 -4.69
C ALA A 95 -11.12 12.47 -4.20
N GLU A 96 -11.12 12.70 -2.88
CA GLU A 96 -11.37 14.03 -2.32
C GLU A 96 -10.23 15.01 -2.60
N ILE A 97 -8.97 14.57 -2.49
CA ILE A 97 -7.79 15.37 -2.85
C ILE A 97 -7.84 15.75 -4.33
N GLU A 98 -8.11 14.79 -5.22
CA GLU A 98 -8.23 15.02 -6.67
C GLU A 98 -9.29 16.08 -6.99
N ARG A 99 -10.36 16.17 -6.18
CA ARG A 99 -11.46 17.13 -6.35
C ARG A 99 -11.20 18.50 -5.71
N THR A 100 -10.52 18.53 -4.57
CA THR A 100 -10.46 19.72 -3.69
C THR A 100 -9.07 20.31 -3.52
N GLY A 101 -8.03 19.51 -3.72
CA GLY A 101 -6.65 19.85 -3.42
C GLY A 101 -6.28 19.87 -1.93
N VAL A 102 -7.18 19.46 -1.03
CA VAL A 102 -6.95 19.45 0.42
C VAL A 102 -6.43 18.09 0.86
N THR A 103 -5.27 18.06 1.53
CA THR A 103 -4.51 16.83 1.84
C THR A 103 -4.56 16.39 3.31
N ASP A 104 -5.53 16.89 4.08
CA ASP A 104 -5.55 16.73 5.54
C ASP A 104 -5.71 15.26 5.99
N GLY A 105 -4.89 14.82 6.95
CA GLY A 105 -5.01 13.53 7.63
C GLY A 105 -4.57 12.29 6.84
N LEU A 106 -4.09 12.45 5.60
CA LEU A 106 -3.59 11.33 4.78
C LEU A 106 -2.31 10.72 5.37
N LEU A 107 -1.42 11.53 5.95
CA LEU A 107 -0.12 11.08 6.44
C LEU A 107 -0.21 10.10 7.61
N GLU A 108 -0.87 10.49 8.69
CA GLU A 108 -1.01 9.64 9.88
C GLU A 108 -1.74 8.34 9.54
N ARG A 109 -2.71 8.41 8.62
CA ARG A 109 -3.44 7.24 8.14
C ARG A 109 -2.54 6.29 7.35
N LEU A 110 -1.69 6.80 6.45
CA LEU A 110 -0.79 5.97 5.64
C LEU A 110 0.32 5.35 6.47
N ASP A 111 0.92 6.09 7.41
CA ASP A 111 1.99 5.53 8.23
C ASP A 111 1.50 4.36 9.09
N ALA A 112 0.32 4.52 9.71
CA ALA A 112 -0.32 3.47 10.49
C ALA A 112 -0.75 2.27 9.63
N HIS A 113 -1.25 2.53 8.43
CA HIS A 113 -1.63 1.49 7.46
C HIS A 113 -0.42 0.65 7.03
N PHE A 114 0.63 1.29 6.52
CA PHE A 114 1.87 0.61 6.10
C PHE A 114 2.52 -0.16 7.25
N ALA A 115 2.54 0.39 8.47
CA ALA A 115 3.09 -0.30 9.64
C ALA A 115 2.29 -1.56 9.99
N TYR A 116 0.96 -1.48 9.94
CA TYR A 116 0.09 -2.63 10.18
C TYR A 116 0.30 -3.71 9.12
N GLU A 117 0.39 -3.33 7.85
CA GLU A 117 0.61 -4.26 6.76
C GLU A 117 1.97 -4.95 6.86
N GLU A 118 3.06 -4.20 7.05
CA GLU A 118 4.41 -4.78 7.17
C GLU A 118 4.53 -5.77 8.33
N GLN A 119 3.84 -5.47 9.44
CA GLN A 119 3.81 -6.35 10.61
C GLN A 119 3.16 -7.71 10.29
N HIS A 120 2.15 -7.75 9.42
CA HIS A 120 1.37 -8.96 9.18
C HIS A 120 1.68 -9.65 7.85
N LEU A 121 2.18 -8.90 6.87
CA LEU A 121 2.47 -9.37 5.51
C LEU A 121 3.97 -9.38 5.14
N ALA A 122 4.87 -9.07 6.07
CA ALA A 122 6.32 -9.06 5.78
C ALA A 122 7.21 -9.43 6.99
N SER A 123 6.68 -10.22 7.93
CA SER A 123 7.36 -10.61 9.18
C SER A 123 7.97 -12.02 9.17
N TRP A 124 8.18 -12.59 7.99
CA TRP A 124 8.72 -13.94 7.75
C TRP A 124 10.17 -13.95 7.29
#